data_AF-A0A7W3RIU5-F1
#
_entry.id   AF-A0A7W3RIU5-F1
#
_cell.length_a   1.000
_cell.length_b   1.000
_cell.length_c   1.000
_cell.angle_alpha   90.00
_cell.angle_beta   90.00
_cell.angle_gamma   90.00
#
_symmetry.space_group_name_H-M   'P 1'
#
loop_
_entity.id
_entity.type
_entity.pdbx_description
1 polymer ?
#
loop_
_entity_poly.entity_id
_entity_poly.type
_entity_poly.pdbx_seq_one_letter_code
_entity_poly.pdbx_strand_id
1 'polypeptide(L)'
;MVHTHRLANLKEIKDVNVTEEEIIELRATFISYFGQALMAKNDQKTIFNQIVKWAKESGEFASNLGISLSGALENTTYYRKFIWEVLKEEIRNHNIPTDTIFELITIIDPLLDKAVYVFSLTLCKYSSRNTTKSKECFP
;
A
#
# COMPACT_ATOMS: atom_id res chain seq x y z
N MET A 1 14.82 7.31 -2.02
CA MET A 1 15.44 6.34 -1.08
C MET A 1 14.61 5.06 -0.88
N VAL A 2 13.27 5.11 -0.87
CA VAL A 2 12.37 3.92 -0.79
C VAL A 2 12.48 3.01 -2.02
N HIS A 3 12.62 3.64 -3.20
CA HIS A 3 12.66 2.91 -4.46
C HIS A 3 13.92 2.07 -4.62
N THR A 4 15.07 2.62 -4.23
CA THR A 4 16.39 1.99 -4.30
C THR A 4 16.53 0.77 -3.37
N HIS A 5 15.88 0.78 -2.21
CA HIS A 5 15.85 -0.40 -1.33
C HIS A 5 14.94 -1.53 -1.86
N ARG A 6 13.99 -1.24 -2.76
CA ARG A 6 12.99 -2.20 -3.24
C ARG A 6 13.28 -2.83 -4.60
N LEU A 7 14.19 -2.27 -5.39
CA LEU A 7 14.64 -2.88 -6.66
C LEU A 7 15.38 -4.20 -6.44
N ALA A 8 15.98 -4.41 -5.27
CA ALA A 8 16.63 -5.68 -4.92
C ALA A 8 15.63 -6.86 -4.90
N ASN A 9 14.39 -6.63 -4.46
CA ASN A 9 13.32 -7.64 -4.40
C ASN A 9 12.60 -7.85 -5.75
N LEU A 10 12.81 -6.98 -6.74
CA LEU A 10 12.19 -7.08 -8.07
C LEU A 10 13.03 -7.90 -9.05
N LYS A 11 14.32 -8.10 -8.77
CA LYS A 11 15.24 -8.88 -9.64
C LYS A 11 14.93 -10.39 -9.70
N GLU A 12 14.05 -10.91 -8.84
CA GLU A 12 13.68 -12.33 -8.81
C GLU A 12 12.32 -12.62 -9.47
N ILE A 13 11.66 -11.62 -10.07
CA ILE A 13 10.28 -11.77 -10.54
C ILE A 13 10.24 -12.15 -12.03
N LYS A 14 9.60 -13.31 -12.32
CA LYS A 14 9.36 -13.86 -13.66
C LYS A 14 8.70 -12.85 -14.61
N ASP A 15 9.13 -12.86 -15.88
CA ASP A 15 8.43 -12.43 -17.11
C ASP A 15 7.18 -11.55 -16.97
N VAL A 16 7.28 -10.41 -16.27
CA VAL A 16 6.24 -9.38 -16.28
C VAL A 16 6.87 -8.08 -16.75
N ASN A 17 6.43 -7.60 -17.92
CA ASN A 17 6.74 -6.27 -18.46
C ASN A 17 6.03 -5.19 -17.65
N VAL A 18 6.42 -5.02 -16.38
CA VAL A 18 6.02 -3.87 -15.58
C VAL A 18 7.22 -2.94 -15.47
N THR A 19 7.00 -1.70 -15.89
CA THR A 19 7.98 -0.61 -15.85
C THR A 19 8.14 -0.07 -14.44
N GLU A 20 9.27 0.59 -14.20
CA GLU A 20 9.53 1.26 -12.92
C GLU A 20 8.50 2.38 -12.69
N GLU A 21 8.14 3.09 -13.76
CA GLU A 21 7.13 4.14 -13.79
C GLU A 21 5.75 3.65 -13.34
N GLU A 22 5.28 2.51 -13.85
CA GLU A 22 3.99 1.92 -13.45
C GLU A 22 3.97 1.59 -11.94
N ILE A 23 5.10 1.11 -11.40
CA ILE A 23 5.23 0.84 -9.97
C ILE A 23 5.20 2.15 -9.17
N ILE A 24 5.85 3.21 -9.66
CA ILE A 24 5.83 4.52 -9.02
C ILE A 24 4.41 5.07 -9.01
N GLU A 25 3.70 5.03 -10.13
CA GLU A 25 2.32 5.54 -10.24
C GLU A 25 1.35 4.78 -9.33
N LEU A 26 1.48 3.45 -9.26
CA LEU A 26 0.68 2.62 -8.36
C LEU A 26 0.86 3.07 -6.90
N ARG A 27 2.11 3.36 -6.50
CA ARG A 27 2.45 3.80 -5.14
C ARG A 27 2.05 5.25 -4.87
N ALA A 28 2.22 6.13 -5.85
CA ALA A 28 1.81 7.53 -5.77
C ALA A 28 0.29 7.62 -5.59
N THR A 29 -0.47 6.79 -6.30
CA THR A 29 -1.93 6.67 -6.16
C THR A 29 -2.31 6.32 -4.71
N PHE A 30 -1.65 5.32 -4.11
CA PHE A 30 -1.87 4.96 -2.71
C PHE A 30 -1.60 6.13 -1.75
N ILE A 31 -0.47 6.81 -1.92
CA ILE A 31 -0.09 7.96 -1.07
C ILE A 31 -1.10 9.11 -1.24
N SER A 32 -1.62 9.33 -2.45
CA SER A 32 -2.56 10.40 -2.74
C SER A 32 -3.88 10.28 -1.96
N TYR A 33 -4.31 9.06 -1.61
CA TYR A 33 -5.55 8.85 -0.86
C TYR A 33 -5.47 9.43 0.55
N PHE A 34 -4.28 9.45 1.16
CA PHE A 34 -4.09 10.07 2.47
C PHE A 34 -4.26 11.59 2.38
N GLY A 35 -3.64 12.23 1.39
CA GLY A 35 -3.84 13.67 1.15
C GLY A 35 -5.30 14.01 0.89
N GLN A 36 -5.99 13.21 0.07
CA GLN A 36 -7.42 13.36 -0.18
C GLN A 36 -8.25 13.18 1.10
N ALA A 37 -7.91 12.20 1.95
CA ALA A 37 -8.60 11.96 3.22
C ALA A 37 -8.47 13.14 4.19
N LEU A 38 -7.33 13.81 4.20
CA LEU A 38 -7.12 15.01 5.02
C LEU A 38 -7.90 16.22 4.49
N MET A 39 -8.09 16.34 3.17
CA MET A 39 -8.84 17.43 2.55
C MET A 39 -10.36 17.22 2.57
N ALA A 40 -10.82 15.96 2.52
CA ALA A 40 -12.21 15.61 2.35
C ALA A 40 -12.99 15.66 3.68
N LYS A 41 -13.63 16.78 3.97
CA LYS A 41 -14.49 16.92 5.16
C LYS A 41 -15.72 16.00 5.15
N ASN A 42 -16.26 15.66 3.97
CA ASN A 42 -17.52 14.90 3.83
C ASN A 42 -17.45 13.64 2.95
N ASP A 43 -16.31 13.31 2.34
CA ASP A 43 -16.21 12.22 1.35
C ASP A 43 -15.33 11.03 1.79
N GLN A 44 -15.22 10.86 3.11
CA GLN A 44 -14.42 9.79 3.73
C GLN A 44 -14.80 8.39 3.22
N LYS A 45 -16.09 8.15 2.94
CA LYS A 45 -16.59 6.87 2.42
C LYS A 45 -16.05 6.56 1.02
N THR A 46 -15.95 7.56 0.14
CA THR A 46 -15.44 7.36 -1.22
C THR A 46 -13.96 7.04 -1.19
N ILE A 47 -13.18 7.80 -0.41
CA ILE A 47 -11.74 7.55 -0.26
C ILE A 47 -11.48 6.18 0.35
N PHE A 48 -12.28 5.79 1.35
CA PHE A 48 -12.22 4.45 1.92
C PHE A 48 -12.51 3.35 0.86
N ASN A 49 -13.50 3.54 0.00
CA ASN A 49 -13.79 2.59 -1.08
C ASN A 49 -12.65 2.53 -2.11
N GLN A 50 -12.06 3.68 -2.46
CA GLN A 50 -10.94 3.76 -3.39
C GLN A 50 -9.71 3.04 -2.84
N ILE A 51 -9.35 3.25 -1.57
CA ILE A 51 -8.19 2.58 -0.98
C ILE A 51 -8.41 1.07 -0.85
N VAL A 52 -9.64 0.64 -0.56
CA VAL A 52 -10.01 -0.79 -0.54
C VAL A 52 -9.89 -1.40 -1.93
N LYS A 53 -10.33 -0.69 -2.97
CA LYS A 53 -10.19 -1.13 -4.36
C LYS A 53 -8.71 -1.26 -4.73
N TRP A 54 -7.92 -0.20 -4.51
CA TRP A 54 -6.49 -0.19 -4.75
C TRP A 54 -5.77 -1.33 -4.03
N ALA A 55 -6.12 -1.59 -2.77
CA ALA A 55 -5.51 -2.65 -1.98
C ALA A 55 -5.79 -4.05 -2.54
N LYS A 56 -7.01 -4.30 -3.06
CA LYS A 56 -7.35 -5.56 -3.73
C LYS A 56 -6.55 -5.72 -5.02
N GLU A 57 -6.58 -4.73 -5.90
CA GLU A 57 -5.92 -4.76 -7.20
C GLU A 57 -4.40 -4.93 -7.04
N SER A 58 -3.80 -4.19 -6.12
CA SER A 58 -2.37 -4.29 -5.82
C SER A 58 -1.99 -5.63 -5.19
N GLY A 59 -2.87 -6.22 -4.37
CA GLY A 59 -2.64 -7.54 -3.76
C GLY A 59 -2.70 -8.67 -4.78
N GLU A 60 -3.65 -8.61 -5.72
CA GLU A 60 -3.74 -9.53 -6.85
C GLU A 60 -2.52 -9.39 -7.77
N PHE A 61 -2.16 -8.15 -8.11
CA PHE A 61 -0.97 -7.85 -8.89
C PHE A 61 0.31 -8.41 -8.24
N ALA A 62 0.52 -8.17 -6.94
CA ALA A 62 1.66 -8.70 -6.21
C ALA A 62 1.68 -10.25 -6.18
N SER A 63 0.51 -10.89 -6.10
CA SER A 63 0.41 -12.35 -6.15
C SER A 63 0.80 -12.91 -7.52
N ASN A 64 0.37 -12.25 -8.60
CA ASN A 64 0.73 -12.62 -9.98
C ASN A 64 2.24 -12.47 -10.23
N LEU A 65 2.87 -11.51 -9.56
CA LEU A 65 4.33 -11.33 -9.54
C LEU A 65 5.06 -12.32 -8.62
N GLY A 66 4.37 -13.23 -7.92
CA GLY A 66 4.99 -14.18 -7.01
C GLY A 66 5.62 -13.56 -5.75
N ILE A 67 5.23 -12.32 -5.41
CA ILE A 67 5.74 -11.64 -4.21
C ILE A 67 5.22 -12.35 -2.96
N SER A 68 6.11 -12.67 -2.04
CA SER A 68 5.75 -13.28 -0.76
C SER A 68 5.01 -12.28 0.14
N LEU A 69 4.12 -12.79 1.01
CA LEU A 69 3.44 -11.94 1.99
C LEU A 69 4.44 -11.19 2.88
N SER A 70 5.50 -11.85 3.35
CA SER A 70 6.52 -11.23 4.20
C SER A 70 7.21 -10.06 3.50
N GLY A 71 7.64 -10.23 2.25
CA GLY A 71 8.25 -9.16 1.46
C GLY A 71 7.27 -8.02 1.17
N ALA A 72 5.99 -8.34 0.98
CA ALA A 72 4.97 -7.34 0.78
C ALA A 72 4.60 -6.57 2.07
N LEU A 73 4.61 -7.22 3.23
CA LEU A 73 4.33 -6.60 4.52
C LEU A 73 5.47 -5.68 4.99
N GLU A 74 6.73 -6.03 4.73
CA GLU A 74 7.87 -5.16 5.04
C GLU A 74 7.70 -3.77 4.40
N ASN A 75 7.16 -3.75 3.18
CA ASN A 75 6.86 -2.54 2.43
C ASN A 75 5.83 -1.63 3.12
N THR A 76 4.90 -2.21 3.87
CA THR A 76 3.85 -1.45 4.58
C THR A 76 4.41 -0.65 5.75
N THR A 77 5.43 -1.19 6.43
CA THR A 77 6.17 -0.50 7.48
C THR A 77 6.87 0.75 6.95
N TYR A 78 7.49 0.66 5.76
CA TYR A 78 8.12 1.81 5.12
C TYR A 78 7.08 2.89 4.82
N TYR A 79 5.92 2.56 4.23
CA TYR A 79 4.88 3.57 3.97
C TYR A 79 4.44 4.31 5.23
N ARG A 80 4.15 3.57 6.32
CA ARG A 80 3.77 4.20 7.60
C ARG A 80 4.82 5.20 8.05
N LYS A 81 6.08 4.77 8.06
CA LYS A 81 7.20 5.61 8.49
C LYS A 81 7.31 6.87 7.62
N PHE A 82 7.35 6.74 6.30
CA PHE A 82 7.54 7.88 5.42
C PHE A 82 6.37 8.87 5.44
N ILE A 83 5.12 8.38 5.54
CA ILE A 83 3.95 9.25 5.72
C ILE A 83 4.10 10.08 6.99
N TRP A 84 4.45 9.45 8.11
CA TRP A 84 4.60 10.15 9.39
C TRP A 84 5.82 11.09 9.44
N GLU A 85 6.94 10.77 8.78
CA GLU A 85 8.07 11.70 8.69
C GLU A 85 7.68 12.97 7.93
N VAL A 86 6.98 12.85 6.79
CA VAL A 86 6.49 14.01 6.03
C VAL A 86 5.50 14.82 6.87
N LEU A 87 4.52 14.17 7.50
CA LEU A 87 3.56 14.86 8.37
C LEU A 87 4.25 15.56 9.55
N LYS A 88 5.28 14.95 10.13
CA LYS A 88 6.04 15.54 11.25
C LYS A 88 6.79 16.80 10.83
N GLU A 89 7.36 16.83 9.61
CA GLU A 89 7.96 18.04 9.06
C GLU A 89 6.93 19.15 8.90
N GLU A 90 5.77 18.85 8.30
CA GLU A 90 4.67 19.81 8.13
C GLU A 90 4.11 20.33 9.46
N ILE A 91 3.90 19.43 10.44
CA ILE A 91 3.44 19.78 11.78
C ILE A 91 4.39 20.79 12.45
N ARG A 92 5.70 20.59 12.29
CA ARG A 92 6.72 21.49 12.85
C ARG A 92 6.76 22.83 12.11
N ASN A 93 6.70 22.81 10.78
CA ASN A 93 6.82 24.01 9.95
C ASN A 93 5.61 24.95 10.10
N HIS A 94 4.43 24.38 10.38
CA HIS A 94 3.18 25.13 10.48
C HIS A 94 2.67 25.30 11.92
N ASN A 95 3.44 24.88 12.94
CA ASN A 95 3.05 24.92 14.35
C ASN A 95 1.65 24.33 14.59
N ILE A 96 1.38 23.17 13.98
CA ILE A 96 0.06 22.53 14.06
C ILE A 96 -0.25 22.15 15.53
N PRO A 97 -1.42 22.50 16.08
CA PRO A 97 -1.80 22.16 17.45
C PRO A 97 -1.90 20.66 17.68
N THR A 98 -1.59 20.22 18.90
CA THR A 98 -1.66 18.81 19.31
C THR A 98 -3.03 18.19 19.05
N ASP A 99 -4.12 18.92 19.29
CA ASP A 99 -5.48 18.42 19.04
C ASP A 99 -5.69 18.07 17.56
N THR A 100 -5.19 18.92 16.65
CA THR A 100 -5.21 18.64 15.21
C THR A 100 -4.35 17.42 14.86
N ILE A 101 -3.21 17.21 15.53
CA ILE A 101 -2.40 15.99 15.33
C ILE A 101 -3.21 14.75 15.69
N PHE A 102 -3.96 14.76 16.79
CA PHE A 102 -4.84 13.65 17.14
C PHE A 102 -5.94 13.43 16.11
N GLU A 103 -6.54 14.49 15.56
CA GLU A 103 -7.48 14.37 14.44
C GLU A 103 -6.82 13.71 13.21
N LEU A 104 -5.60 14.12 12.84
CA LEU A 104 -4.87 13.49 11.73
C LEU A 104 -4.65 12.00 11.95
N ILE A 105 -4.26 11.59 13.17
CA ILE A 105 -4.06 10.18 13.53
C ILE A 105 -5.35 9.38 13.32
N THR A 106 -6.50 9.92 13.73
CA THR A 106 -7.80 9.24 13.58
C THR A 106 -8.24 9.04 12.12
N ILE A 107 -7.61 9.72 11.16
CA ILE A 107 -7.87 9.59 9.73
C ILE A 107 -6.82 8.67 9.07
N ILE A 108 -5.54 8.95 9.31
CA ILE A 108 -4.43 8.30 8.60
C ILE A 108 -4.28 6.83 9.00
N ASP A 109 -4.26 6.53 10.30
CA ASP A 109 -3.96 5.18 10.77
C ASP A 109 -5.05 4.17 10.36
N PRO A 110 -6.36 4.44 10.53
CA PRO A 110 -7.40 3.51 10.08
C PRO A 110 -7.39 3.27 8.57
N LEU A 111 -7.05 4.30 7.78
CA LEU A 111 -6.99 4.19 6.32
C LEU A 111 -5.82 3.28 5.90
N LEU A 112 -4.66 3.47 6.52
CA LEU A 112 -3.48 2.64 6.30
C LEU A 112 -3.72 1.19 6.74
N ASP A 113 -4.24 0.99 7.96
CA ASP A 113 -4.55 -0.33 8.51
C ASP A 113 -5.51 -1.10 7.61
N LYS A 114 -6.55 -0.43 7.10
CA LYS A 114 -7.51 -1.05 6.20
C LYS A 114 -6.85 -1.48 4.89
N ALA A 115 -6.04 -0.61 4.29
CA ALA A 115 -5.35 -0.90 3.05
C ALA A 115 -4.44 -2.13 3.22
N VAL A 116 -3.63 -2.15 4.28
CA VAL A 116 -2.72 -3.26 4.60
C VAL A 116 -3.49 -4.56 4.81
N TYR A 117 -4.58 -4.52 5.58
CA TYR A 117 -5.43 -5.68 5.82
C TYR A 117 -6.00 -6.27 4.52
N VAL A 118 -6.62 -5.43 3.69
CA VAL A 118 -7.26 -5.88 2.44
C VAL A 118 -6.22 -6.39 1.42
N PHE A 119 -5.10 -5.69 1.32
CA PHE A 119 -3.98 -6.10 0.48
C PHE A 119 -3.46 -7.48 0.89
N SER A 120 -3.19 -7.66 2.19
CA SER A 120 -2.64 -8.92 2.74
C SER A 120 -3.60 -10.09 2.54
N LEU A 121 -4.89 -9.86 2.80
CA LEU A 121 -5.93 -10.87 2.58
C LEU A 121 -6.01 -11.30 1.12
N THR A 122 -5.92 -10.34 0.19
CA THR A 122 -6.00 -10.59 -1.24
C THR A 122 -4.77 -11.36 -1.72
N LEU A 123 -3.57 -10.91 -1.34
CA LEU A 123 -2.31 -11.58 -1.65
C LEU A 123 -2.31 -13.04 -1.18
N CYS A 124 -2.68 -13.30 0.07
CA CYS A 124 -2.81 -14.66 0.60
C CYS A 124 -3.79 -15.53 -0.19
N LYS A 125 -4.98 -14.99 -0.49
CA LYS A 125 -6.04 -15.73 -1.18
C LYS A 125 -5.62 -16.17 -2.58
N TYR A 126 -4.92 -15.32 -3.32
CA TYR A 126 -4.47 -15.64 -4.67
C TYR A 126 -3.23 -16.54 -4.67
N SER A 127 -2.29 -16.33 -3.76
CA SER A 127 -1.11 -17.20 -3.63
C SER A 127 -1.52 -18.65 -3.30
N SER A 128 -2.50 -18.85 -2.40
CA SER A 128 -3.05 -20.19 -2.13
C SER A 128 -3.72 -20.81 -3.37
N ARG A 129 -4.51 -20.04 -4.13
CA ARG A 129 -5.15 -20.54 -5.36
C ARG A 129 -4.14 -20.94 -6.44
N ASN A 130 -3.05 -20.20 -6.56
CA ASN A 130 -1.99 -20.51 -7.52
C ASN A 130 -1.27 -21.82 -7.15
N THR A 131 -1.08 -22.10 -5.86
CA THR A 131 -0.53 -23.41 -5.42
C THR A 131 -1.49 -24.59 -5.59
N THR A 132 -2.81 -24.36 -5.55
CA THR A 132 -3.79 -25.43 -5.83
C THR A 132 -3.87 -25.71 -7.34
N LYS A 133 -3.92 -24.67 -8.18
CA LYS A 133 -3.91 -24.83 -9.65
C LYS A 133 -2.61 -25.45 -10.17
N SER A 134 -1.46 -25.16 -9.55
CA SER A 134 -0.20 -25.80 -9.95
C SER A 134 -0.17 -27.30 -9.63
N LYS A 135 -0.90 -27.76 -8.60
CA LYS A 135 -1.03 -29.19 -8.27
C LYS A 135 -1.97 -29.94 -9.19
N GLU A 136 -2.87 -29.25 -9.90
CA GLU A 136 -3.71 -29.82 -10.96
C GLU A 136 -2.99 -29.89 -12.33
N CYS A 137 -1.76 -29.38 -12.42
CA CYS A 137 -0.98 -29.31 -13.66
C CYS A 137 0.27 -30.22 -13.68
N PHE A 138 0.43 -31.11 -12.70
CA PHE A 138 1.41 -32.20 -12.77
C PHE A 138 0.68 -33.55 -12.71
N PRO A 139 0.84 -34.42 -13.73
CA PRO A 139 0.18 -35.72 -13.83
C PRO A 139 0.66 -36.72 -12.76
#